data_AF-A0AAD5N571-F1
#
_entry.id   AF-A0AAD5N571-F1
#
_cell.length_a   1.000
_cell.length_b   1.000
_cell.length_c   1.000
_cell.angle_alpha   90.00
_cell.angle_beta   90.00
_cell.angle_gamma   90.00
#
_symmetry.space_group_name_H-M   'P 1'
#
loop_
_entity.id
_entity.type
_entity.pdbx_description
1 polymer ?
#
loop_
_entity_poly.entity_id
_entity_poly.type
_entity_poly.pdbx_seq_one_letter_code
_entity_poly.pdbx_strand_id
1 'polypeptide(L)'
;MVEGSIPSDDQHNSVYISLTEICRQQEVSHVYLTIYRNRKLFIGSKQYHTYDSGFTLAQEGAYIANNESSLNGQAIDDAPSRCMRQIALPRRSPVLSGTVLNNGETVSQLSNANIMTVLRFDITNILSPLHGRFRVTWWDTQRSEWSTEDQCETTTERSMIVARCQHLTDFTLIVLPTTGVSPHISLPQRLFASAH
;
A
#
# COMPACT_ATOMS: atom_id res chain seq x y z
N MET A 1 -6.41 -21.75 25.04
CA MET A 1 -7.06 -21.03 23.93
C MET A 1 -6.98 -19.56 24.30
N VAL A 2 -6.16 -18.75 23.61
CA VAL A 2 -6.05 -17.31 23.91
C VAL A 2 -7.06 -16.61 23.02
N GLU A 3 -8.21 -16.23 23.58
CA GLU A 3 -9.14 -15.30 22.93
C GLU A 3 -8.54 -13.90 23.04
N GLY A 4 -7.98 -13.39 21.93
CA GLY A 4 -7.60 -11.99 21.80
C GLY A 4 -8.76 -11.21 21.20
N SER A 5 -9.34 -10.28 21.96
CA SER A 5 -10.22 -9.26 21.39
C SER A 5 -9.39 -8.21 20.64
N ILE A 6 -9.97 -7.61 19.60
CA ILE A 6 -9.34 -6.49 18.89
C ILE A 6 -9.45 -5.25 19.82
N PRO A 7 -8.35 -4.69 20.34
CA PRO A 7 -8.37 -3.46 21.12
C PRO A 7 -8.89 -2.30 20.26
N SER A 8 -9.82 -1.53 20.80
CA SER A 8 -10.43 -0.40 20.08
C SER A 8 -9.58 0.88 20.11
N ASP A 9 -8.56 0.97 20.97
CA ASP A 9 -7.77 2.19 21.21
C ASP A 9 -6.26 2.04 20.90
N ASP A 10 -5.90 1.05 20.08
CA ASP A 10 -4.52 0.93 19.59
C ASP A 10 -4.26 1.96 18.47
N GLN A 11 -3.37 2.91 18.76
CA GLN A 11 -2.91 3.97 17.84
C GLN A 11 -1.68 3.55 17.02
N HIS A 12 -1.26 2.28 17.09
CA HIS A 12 -0.12 1.78 16.36
C HIS A 12 -0.51 0.84 15.22
N ASN A 13 0.43 0.64 14.30
CA ASN A 13 0.30 -0.36 13.26
C ASN A 13 0.16 -1.74 13.91
N SER A 14 -0.89 -2.49 13.55
CA SER A 14 -1.20 -3.76 14.21
C SER A 14 -1.87 -4.75 13.24
N VAL A 15 -1.67 -6.04 13.55
CA VAL A 15 -2.18 -7.19 12.79
C VAL A 15 -2.89 -8.11 13.76
N TYR A 16 -4.16 -8.39 13.48
CA TYR A 16 -4.98 -9.31 14.27
C TYR A 16 -5.39 -10.47 13.38
N ILE A 17 -5.01 -11.69 13.74
CA ILE A 17 -5.42 -12.91 13.03
C ILE A 17 -6.57 -13.55 13.80
N SER A 18 -7.67 -13.84 13.10
CA SER A 18 -8.85 -14.49 13.66
C SER A 18 -8.64 -15.99 13.79
N LEU A 19 -7.92 -16.42 14.83
CA LEU A 19 -7.69 -17.85 15.10
C LEU A 19 -8.99 -18.61 15.34
N THR A 20 -10.02 -17.97 15.91
CA THR A 20 -11.33 -18.61 16.08
C THR A 20 -11.95 -19.02 14.76
N GLU A 21 -11.88 -18.17 13.73
CA GLU A 21 -12.42 -18.51 12.41
C GLU A 21 -11.56 -19.55 11.68
N ILE A 22 -10.24 -19.46 11.80
CA ILE A 22 -9.32 -20.39 11.15
C ILE A 22 -9.43 -21.79 11.79
N CYS A 23 -9.38 -21.87 13.12
CA CYS A 23 -9.43 -23.13 13.86
C CYS A 23 -10.79 -23.85 13.77
N ARG A 24 -11.86 -23.19 13.30
CA ARG A 24 -13.13 -23.85 12.99
C ARG A 24 -13.08 -24.74 11.74
N GLN A 25 -12.14 -24.48 10.84
CA GLN A 25 -12.05 -25.18 9.55
C GLN A 25 -10.81 -26.07 9.44
N GLN A 26 -9.73 -25.74 10.14
CA GLN A 26 -8.45 -26.42 10.01
C GLN A 26 -7.61 -26.28 11.27
N GLU A 27 -6.72 -27.24 11.52
CA GLU A 27 -5.78 -27.19 12.64
C GLU A 27 -4.70 -26.14 12.39
N VAL A 28 -4.24 -25.48 13.46
CA VAL A 28 -3.19 -24.47 13.41
C VAL A 28 -2.00 -24.95 14.22
N SER A 29 -0.85 -25.04 13.58
CA SER A 29 0.42 -25.41 14.22
C SER A 29 1.21 -24.18 14.68
N HIS A 30 1.28 -23.14 13.84
CA HIS A 30 2.08 -21.94 14.09
C HIS A 30 1.41 -20.69 13.54
N VAL A 31 1.69 -19.55 14.18
CA VAL A 31 1.22 -18.23 13.77
C VAL A 31 2.40 -17.28 13.83
N TYR A 32 2.65 -16.58 12.73
CA TYR A 32 3.69 -15.58 12.61
C TYR A 32 3.07 -14.23 12.26
N LEU A 33 3.49 -13.20 12.98
CA LEU A 33 3.08 -11.82 12.79
C LEU A 33 4.34 -10.99 12.57
N THR A 34 4.42 -10.30 11.44
CA THR A 34 5.60 -9.50 11.09
C THR A 34 5.19 -8.12 10.64
N ILE A 35 5.85 -7.10 11.20
CA ILE A 35 5.73 -5.71 10.78
C ILE A 35 7.07 -5.27 10.21
N TYR A 36 7.16 -5.16 8.88
CA TYR A 36 8.32 -4.60 8.22
C TYR A 36 8.20 -3.08 8.24
N ARG A 37 9.22 -2.40 8.76
CA ARG A 37 9.26 -0.92 8.81
C ARG A 37 9.19 -0.25 7.44
N ASN A 38 9.53 -0.97 6.39
CA ASN A 38 9.52 -0.49 5.01
C ASN A 38 9.36 -1.68 4.04
N ARG A 39 9.23 -1.36 2.75
CA ARG A 39 8.98 -2.32 1.66
C ARG A 39 10.25 -2.81 0.95
N LYS A 40 11.45 -2.64 1.53
CA LYS A 40 12.70 -2.96 0.81
C LYS A 40 12.85 -4.45 0.45
N LEU A 41 12.12 -5.34 1.11
CA LEU A 41 12.09 -6.77 0.79
C LEU A 41 11.05 -7.14 -0.28
N PHE A 42 10.23 -6.18 -0.72
CA PHE A 42 9.11 -6.37 -1.63
C PHE A 42 9.43 -5.68 -2.96
N ILE A 43 10.38 -6.26 -3.68
CA ILE A 43 10.91 -5.73 -4.94
C ILE A 43 10.35 -6.56 -6.09
N GLY A 44 9.75 -5.86 -7.06
CA GLY A 44 9.14 -6.42 -8.26
C GLY A 44 9.70 -5.82 -9.54
N SER A 45 9.22 -6.30 -10.68
CA SER A 45 9.51 -5.69 -11.99
C SER A 45 8.85 -4.32 -12.16
N LYS A 46 7.74 -4.08 -11.46
CA LYS A 46 6.98 -2.84 -11.52
C LYS A 46 7.55 -1.79 -10.58
N GLN A 47 7.84 -0.62 -11.14
CA GLN A 47 8.21 0.55 -10.36
C GLN A 47 6.98 1.34 -9.92
N TYR A 48 7.06 1.92 -8.73
CA TYR A 48 5.98 2.70 -8.13
C TYR A 48 6.51 4.06 -7.71
N HIS A 49 5.67 5.10 -7.85
CA HIS A 49 6.01 6.40 -7.29
C HIS A 49 6.04 6.33 -5.77
N THR A 50 6.97 7.08 -5.18
CA THR A 50 6.95 7.31 -3.74
C THR A 50 6.02 8.47 -3.45
N TYR A 51 5.03 8.25 -2.58
CA TYR A 51 4.23 9.32 -2.02
C TYR A 51 4.98 9.89 -0.81
N ASP A 52 5.62 11.04 -1.01
CA ASP A 52 6.31 11.80 0.03
C ASP A 52 5.37 12.83 0.64
N SER A 53 4.75 12.48 1.75
CA SER A 53 3.92 13.38 2.56
C SER A 53 4.73 14.20 3.58
N GLY A 54 6.06 14.16 3.51
CA GLY A 54 6.94 14.55 4.61
C GLY A 54 7.82 15.79 4.39
N PHE A 55 7.70 16.51 3.27
CA PHE A 55 8.52 17.69 3.03
C PHE A 55 7.64 18.92 2.82
N THR A 56 7.93 19.98 3.57
CA THR A 56 7.60 21.33 3.09
C THR A 56 8.32 21.54 1.76
N LEU A 57 7.74 22.27 0.81
CA LEU A 57 8.37 22.58 -0.49
C LEU A 57 9.82 23.08 -0.33
N ALA A 58 10.13 23.75 0.79
CA ALA A 58 11.47 24.21 1.16
C ALA A 58 12.47 23.08 1.48
N GLN A 59 12.03 21.99 2.12
CA GLN A 59 12.90 20.84 2.42
C GLN A 59 13.10 19.92 1.21
N GLU A 60 12.12 19.88 0.30
CA GLU A 60 12.24 19.15 -0.96
C GLU A 60 13.33 19.76 -1.86
N GLY A 61 13.40 21.10 -1.93
CA GLY A 61 14.49 21.80 -2.63
C GLY A 61 15.88 21.50 -2.06
N ALA A 62 16.00 21.37 -0.74
CA ALA A 62 17.27 21.04 -0.08
C ALA A 62 17.70 19.58 -0.28
N TYR A 63 16.76 18.63 -0.36
CA TYR A 63 17.09 17.22 -0.60
C TYR A 63 17.52 16.96 -2.06
N ILE A 64 16.90 17.63 -3.03
CA ILE A 64 17.28 17.53 -4.45
C ILE A 64 18.65 18.17 -4.67
N ALA A 65 18.90 19.36 -4.11
CA ALA A 65 20.20 20.04 -4.21
C ALA A 65 21.36 19.22 -3.62
N ASN A 66 21.11 18.38 -2.60
CA ASN A 66 22.14 17.54 -1.98
C ASN A 66 22.39 16.21 -2.72
N ASN A 67 21.48 15.76 -3.59
CA ASN A 67 21.61 14.50 -4.34
C ASN A 67 22.03 14.69 -5.81
N GLU A 68 21.94 15.91 -6.36
CA GLU A 68 22.46 16.22 -7.70
C GLU A 68 23.99 16.07 -7.82
N SER A 69 24.73 16.06 -6.71
CA SER A 69 26.18 15.86 -6.73
C SER A 69 26.64 14.40 -6.94
N SER A 70 25.73 13.42 -7.10
CA SER A 70 26.10 11.98 -7.17
C SER A 70 25.51 11.17 -8.33
N LEU A 71 24.83 11.75 -9.32
CA LEU A 71 24.29 10.99 -10.45
C LEU A 71 24.93 11.41 -11.78
N ASN A 72 26.15 10.91 -12.00
CA ASN A 72 26.71 10.82 -13.34
C ASN A 72 26.03 9.66 -14.10
N GLY A 73 25.20 10.02 -15.08
CA GLY A 73 25.07 9.31 -16.35
C GLY A 73 24.74 7.81 -16.30
N GLN A 74 23.55 7.46 -15.82
CA GLN A 74 22.87 6.24 -16.27
C GLN A 74 21.42 6.60 -16.60
N ALA A 75 20.97 6.22 -17.80
CA ALA A 75 19.60 6.40 -18.25
C ALA A 75 18.66 5.62 -17.31
N ILE A 76 18.13 6.33 -16.31
CA ILE A 76 17.03 5.87 -15.49
C ILE A 76 15.82 5.96 -16.42
N ASP A 77 15.16 4.82 -16.66
CA ASP A 77 13.81 4.79 -17.25
C ASP A 77 12.98 5.85 -16.52
N ASP A 78 12.65 6.94 -17.21
CA ASP A 78 12.13 8.15 -16.58
C ASP A 78 10.91 7.79 -15.72
N ALA A 79 11.05 7.96 -14.41
CA ALA A 79 9.93 7.79 -13.50
C ALA A 79 8.79 8.69 -14.01
N PRO A 80 7.58 8.15 -14.23
CA PRO A 80 6.51 8.89 -14.87
C PRO A 80 6.19 10.22 -14.16
N SER A 81 5.57 11.17 -14.88
CA SER A 81 5.30 12.49 -14.30
C SER A 81 4.40 12.40 -13.05
N ARG A 82 4.60 13.28 -12.07
CA ARG A 82 3.83 13.28 -10.79
C ARG A 82 2.30 13.44 -10.95
N CYS A 83 1.85 13.88 -12.12
CA CYS A 83 0.44 14.02 -12.48
C CYS A 83 -0.12 12.80 -13.24
N MET A 84 0.71 11.79 -13.50
CA MET A 84 0.29 10.57 -14.16
C MET A 84 -0.54 9.71 -13.19
N ARG A 85 -1.63 9.12 -13.70
CA ARG A 85 -2.56 8.31 -12.90
C ARG A 85 -1.96 6.95 -12.56
N GLN A 86 -0.97 6.92 -11.67
CA GLN A 86 -0.31 5.69 -11.23
C GLN A 86 -0.42 5.53 -9.71
N ILE A 87 -0.33 4.28 -9.28
CA ILE A 87 -0.25 3.89 -7.88
C ILE A 87 0.99 4.52 -7.27
N ALA A 88 0.79 5.26 -6.19
CA ALA A 88 1.90 5.78 -5.38
C ALA A 88 1.93 5.07 -4.02
N LEU A 89 3.14 4.88 -3.49
CA LEU A 89 3.41 4.15 -2.27
C LEU A 89 3.92 5.12 -1.20
N PRO A 90 3.21 5.35 -0.08
CA PRO A 90 3.68 6.23 1.00
C PRO A 90 5.05 5.80 1.51
N ARG A 91 6.04 6.69 1.54
CA ARG A 91 7.45 6.35 1.80
C ARG A 91 7.67 5.53 3.09
N ARG A 92 6.89 5.83 4.13
CA ARG A 92 6.98 5.22 5.46
C ARG A 92 5.85 4.23 5.76
N SER A 93 5.04 3.85 4.77
CA SER A 93 4.02 2.83 5.01
C SER A 93 4.70 1.47 5.30
N PRO A 94 4.39 0.82 6.42
CA PRO A 94 4.94 -0.50 6.76
C PRO A 94 4.36 -1.57 5.85
N VAL A 95 4.95 -2.77 5.92
CA VAL A 95 4.30 -4.00 5.45
C VAL A 95 3.85 -4.79 6.66
N LEU A 96 2.55 -5.07 6.71
CA LEU A 96 1.90 -5.84 7.75
C LEU A 96 1.65 -7.25 7.21
N SER A 97 2.20 -8.25 7.87
CA SER A 97 2.18 -9.63 7.40
C SER A 97 1.68 -10.57 8.49
N GLY A 98 0.83 -11.51 8.08
CA GLY A 98 0.33 -12.58 8.93
C GLY A 98 0.45 -13.91 8.18
N THR A 99 1.06 -14.91 8.83
CA THR A 99 1.19 -16.25 8.27
C THR A 99 0.70 -17.26 9.29
N VAL A 100 -0.16 -18.17 8.86
CA VAL A 100 -0.63 -19.30 9.66
C VAL A 100 -0.21 -20.58 8.97
N LEU A 101 0.34 -21.52 9.75
CA LEU A 101 0.75 -22.83 9.25
C LEU A 101 -0.14 -23.93 9.81
N ASN A 102 -0.59 -24.83 8.95
CA ASN A 102 -1.19 -26.12 9.30
C ASN A 102 -0.20 -27.23 8.88
N ASN A 103 0.40 -27.92 9.85
CA ASN A 103 1.37 -29.01 9.59
C ASN A 103 2.50 -28.66 8.61
N GLY A 104 2.94 -27.39 8.62
CA GLY A 104 4.00 -26.88 7.73
C GLY A 104 3.51 -26.24 6.43
N GLU A 105 2.22 -26.38 6.08
CA GLU A 105 1.62 -25.74 4.92
C GLU A 105 0.98 -24.39 5.27
N THR A 106 1.15 -23.39 4.40
CA THR A 106 0.58 -22.06 4.63
C THR A 106 -0.92 -22.05 4.37
N VAL A 107 -1.67 -21.57 5.36
CA VAL A 107 -3.09 -21.27 5.23
C VAL A 107 -3.26 -19.86 4.68
N SER A 108 -3.55 -19.74 3.38
CA SER A 108 -3.72 -18.44 2.71
C SER A 108 -5.17 -17.95 2.68
N GLN A 109 -6.14 -18.85 2.56
CA GLN A 109 -7.58 -18.54 2.46
C GLN A 109 -8.43 -19.61 3.14
N LEU A 110 -9.63 -19.23 3.58
CA LEU A 110 -10.67 -20.12 4.09
C LEU A 110 -11.75 -20.36 3.02
N SER A 111 -12.44 -21.50 3.07
CA SER A 111 -13.47 -21.85 2.08
C SER A 111 -14.68 -20.92 2.08
N ASN A 112 -14.94 -20.26 3.23
CA ASN A 112 -16.17 -19.52 3.47
C ASN A 112 -16.01 -18.00 3.34
N ALA A 113 -14.90 -17.50 2.78
CA ALA A 113 -14.61 -16.07 2.65
C ALA A 113 -14.74 -15.28 3.99
N ASN A 114 -14.50 -15.96 5.13
CA ASN A 114 -14.53 -15.31 6.44
C ASN A 114 -13.34 -14.36 6.59
N ILE A 115 -13.50 -13.31 7.40
CA ILE A 115 -12.38 -12.41 7.75
C ILE A 115 -11.33 -13.20 8.54
N MET A 116 -10.14 -13.31 7.96
CA MET A 116 -9.01 -13.99 8.57
C MET A 116 -8.10 -13.02 9.31
N THR A 117 -7.99 -11.78 8.82
CA THR A 117 -7.10 -10.77 9.41
C THR A 117 -7.72 -9.40 9.43
N VAL A 118 -7.44 -8.66 10.50
CA VAL A 118 -7.73 -7.24 10.62
C VAL A 118 -6.42 -6.49 10.78
N LEU A 119 -6.18 -5.56 9.87
CA LEU A 119 -5.00 -4.72 9.82
C LEU A 119 -5.38 -3.32 10.27
N ARG A 120 -4.56 -2.69 11.10
CA ARG A 120 -4.69 -1.26 11.40
C ARG A 120 -3.40 -0.57 11.00
N PHE A 121 -3.52 0.44 10.14
CA PHE A 121 -2.41 1.29 9.73
C PHE A 121 -2.55 2.66 10.37
N ASP A 122 -1.52 3.08 11.11
CA ASP A 122 -1.41 4.43 11.66
C ASP A 122 -0.94 5.39 10.55
N ILE A 123 -1.80 6.35 10.22
CA ILE A 123 -1.54 7.38 9.22
C ILE A 123 -1.38 8.78 9.84
N THR A 124 -1.23 8.89 11.16
CA THR A 124 -1.12 10.18 11.88
C THR A 124 -0.01 11.07 11.32
N ASN A 125 1.11 10.47 10.90
CA ASN A 125 2.27 11.17 10.36
C ASN A 125 2.31 11.18 8.82
N ILE A 126 1.20 10.84 8.15
CA ILE A 126 1.09 10.83 6.70
C ILE A 126 0.04 11.87 6.32
N LEU A 127 0.45 12.92 5.62
CA LEU A 127 -0.52 13.87 5.04
C LEU A 127 -1.52 13.12 4.16
N SER A 128 -2.79 13.47 4.31
CA SER A 128 -3.84 12.97 3.43
C SER A 128 -3.56 13.42 1.99
N PRO A 129 -3.74 12.54 1.00
CA PRO A 129 -3.57 12.91 -0.39
C PRO A 129 -4.61 13.96 -0.80
N LEU A 130 -4.17 15.03 -1.47
CA LEU A 130 -5.06 16.05 -2.04
C LEU A 130 -5.93 15.48 -3.17
N HIS A 131 -5.38 14.52 -3.92
CA HIS A 131 -6.08 13.77 -4.96
C HIS A 131 -5.84 12.29 -4.74
N GLY A 132 -6.90 11.49 -4.88
CA GLY A 132 -6.84 10.08 -4.58
C GLY A 132 -7.31 9.72 -3.19
N ARG A 133 -7.09 8.46 -2.83
CA ARG A 133 -7.39 7.92 -1.49
C ARG A 133 -6.36 6.88 -1.11
N PHE A 134 -6.11 6.77 0.19
CA PHE A 134 -5.40 5.60 0.71
C PHE A 134 -6.23 4.34 0.48
N ARG A 135 -5.53 3.25 0.19
CA ARG A 135 -6.11 1.92 0.04
C ARG A 135 -5.11 0.90 0.56
N VAL A 136 -5.63 -0.13 1.22
CA VAL A 136 -4.82 -1.30 1.57
C VAL A 136 -4.71 -2.20 0.34
N THR A 137 -3.48 -2.55 0.00
CA THR A 137 -3.14 -3.51 -1.06
C THR A 137 -2.40 -4.70 -0.47
N TRP A 138 -2.28 -5.76 -1.26
CA TRP A 138 -1.58 -6.98 -0.92
C TRP A 138 -0.49 -7.28 -1.95
N TRP A 139 0.55 -8.01 -1.51
CA TRP A 139 1.64 -8.45 -2.37
C TRP A 139 1.24 -9.70 -3.15
N ASP A 140 1.19 -9.59 -4.47
CA ASP A 140 1.04 -10.73 -5.37
C ASP A 140 2.40 -11.38 -5.59
N THR A 141 2.60 -12.56 -4.98
CA THR A 141 3.84 -13.31 -5.07
C THR A 141 4.08 -13.92 -6.45
N GLN A 142 3.01 -14.19 -7.23
CA GLN A 142 3.14 -14.75 -8.58
C GLN A 142 3.65 -13.70 -9.56
N ARG A 143 3.15 -12.48 -9.41
CA ARG A 143 3.55 -11.33 -10.25
C ARG A 143 4.71 -10.54 -9.68
N SER A 144 5.04 -10.76 -8.40
CA SER A 144 5.95 -9.93 -7.63
C SER A 144 5.56 -8.46 -7.72
N GLU A 145 4.30 -8.14 -7.47
CA GLU A 145 3.79 -6.76 -7.53
C GLU A 145 2.73 -6.47 -6.45
N TRP A 146 2.58 -5.22 -6.05
CA TRP A 146 1.44 -4.77 -5.25
C TRP A 146 0.18 -4.77 -6.12
N SER A 147 -0.83 -5.51 -5.67
CA SER A 147 -2.06 -5.74 -6.41
C SER A 147 -2.94 -4.49 -6.54
N THR A 148 -3.69 -4.43 -7.63
CA THR A 148 -4.75 -3.43 -7.86
C THR A 148 -6.14 -3.96 -7.52
N GLU A 149 -6.28 -5.21 -7.11
CA GLU A 149 -7.55 -5.87 -6.83
C GLU A 149 -7.94 -5.77 -5.36
N ASP A 150 -9.23 -5.54 -5.12
CA ASP A 150 -9.76 -5.39 -3.77
C ASP A 150 -10.00 -6.77 -3.15
N GLN A 151 -9.33 -7.03 -2.03
CA GLN A 151 -9.51 -8.25 -1.24
C GLN A 151 -9.68 -7.97 0.26
N CYS A 152 -9.85 -6.69 0.61
CA CYS A 152 -10.07 -6.24 1.98
C CYS A 152 -11.15 -5.15 2.00
N GLU A 153 -12.07 -5.25 2.96
CA GLU A 153 -12.95 -4.14 3.29
C GLU A 153 -12.18 -3.13 4.13
N THR A 154 -12.10 -1.89 3.66
CA THR A 154 -11.30 -0.84 4.31
C THR A 154 -12.18 0.28 4.83
N THR A 155 -12.00 0.67 6.10
CA THR A 155 -12.59 1.85 6.71
C THR A 155 -11.49 2.81 7.17
N THR A 156 -11.83 4.09 7.32
CA THR A 156 -10.94 5.10 7.90
C THR A 156 -11.59 5.64 9.16
N GLU A 157 -10.89 5.48 10.28
CA GLU A 157 -11.31 5.89 11.62
C GLU A 157 -10.29 6.90 12.14
N ARG A 158 -10.61 8.20 12.05
CA ARG A 158 -9.68 9.28 12.42
C ARG A 158 -8.34 9.18 11.66
N SER A 159 -7.25 8.86 12.37
CA SER A 159 -5.90 8.68 11.83
C SER A 159 -5.51 7.21 11.65
N MET A 160 -6.49 6.29 11.64
CA MET A 160 -6.29 4.87 11.42
C MET A 160 -7.02 4.40 10.17
N ILE A 161 -6.33 3.61 9.35
CA ILE A 161 -6.97 2.83 8.29
C ILE A 161 -7.13 1.41 8.80
N VAL A 162 -8.36 0.92 8.86
CA VAL A 162 -8.68 -0.43 9.32
C VAL A 162 -9.08 -1.26 8.10
N ALA A 163 -8.40 -2.38 7.87
CA ALA A 163 -8.73 -3.29 6.76
C ALA A 163 -9.07 -4.69 7.29
N ARG A 164 -10.20 -5.23 6.84
CA ARG A 164 -10.69 -6.58 7.14
C ARG A 164 -10.49 -7.44 5.90
N CYS A 165 -9.58 -8.40 5.95
CA CYS A 165 -9.18 -9.20 4.80
C CYS A 165 -9.57 -10.67 4.99
N GLN A 166 -9.96 -11.31 3.90
CA GLN A 166 -10.39 -12.72 3.86
C GLN A 166 -9.24 -13.70 3.55
N HIS A 167 -8.02 -13.20 3.51
CA HIS A 167 -6.82 -13.95 3.17
C HIS A 167 -5.62 -13.48 4.00
N LEU A 168 -4.60 -14.32 4.08
CA LEU A 168 -3.34 -14.06 4.77
C LEU A 168 -2.22 -13.91 3.75
N THR A 169 -1.56 -12.75 3.78
CA THR A 169 -0.41 -12.38 2.93
C THR A 169 0.26 -11.15 3.53
N ASP A 170 1.06 -10.44 2.74
CA ASP A 170 1.71 -9.19 3.05
C ASP A 170 0.92 -7.99 2.53
N PHE A 171 0.65 -7.01 3.41
CA PHE A 171 -0.20 -5.87 3.11
C PHE A 171 0.51 -4.54 3.34
N THR A 172 0.20 -3.54 2.52
CA THR A 172 0.69 -2.17 2.71
C THR A 172 -0.34 -1.13 2.25
N LEU A 173 -0.09 0.15 2.52
CA LEU A 173 -0.87 1.24 1.96
C LEU A 173 -0.34 1.66 0.59
N ILE A 174 -1.28 1.96 -0.31
CA ILE A 174 -1.08 2.68 -1.56
C ILE A 174 -1.98 3.91 -1.60
N VAL A 175 -1.62 4.88 -2.42
CA VAL A 175 -2.48 5.98 -2.85
C VAL A 175 -2.91 5.68 -4.28
N LEU A 176 -4.22 5.58 -4.48
CA LEU A 176 -4.80 5.45 -5.82
C LEU A 176 -5.33 6.79 -6.31
N PRO A 177 -5.21 7.10 -7.61
CA PRO A 177 -5.87 8.27 -8.19
C PRO A 177 -7.39 8.12 -8.05
N THR A 178 -8.09 9.23 -7.76
CA THR A 178 -9.54 9.27 -7.77
C THR A 178 -10.02 8.99 -9.20
N THR A 179 -10.78 7.92 -9.40
CA THR A 179 -11.47 7.65 -10.66
C THR A 179 -12.61 8.65 -10.79
N GLY A 180 -12.36 9.78 -11.46
CA GLY A 180 -13.37 10.81 -11.72
C GLY A 180 -12.91 11.80 -12.79
N VAL A 181 -13.49 11.65 -13.99
CA VAL A 181 -13.39 12.51 -15.18
C VAL A 181 -12.02 12.54 -15.87
N SER A 182 -11.96 11.97 -17.08
CA SER A 182 -10.91 12.29 -18.05
C SER A 182 -10.99 13.78 -18.35
N PRO A 183 -9.95 14.61 -18.11
CA PRO A 183 -9.95 15.92 -18.69
C PRO A 183 -9.65 15.70 -20.18
N HIS A 184 -10.70 15.69 -21.00
CA HIS A 184 -10.57 16.09 -22.40
C HIS A 184 -10.09 17.55 -22.37
N ILE A 185 -8.79 17.75 -22.17
CA ILE A 185 -8.14 18.99 -22.55
C ILE A 185 -8.01 18.88 -24.05
N SER A 186 -9.04 19.35 -24.76
CA SER A 186 -8.85 19.81 -26.12
C SER A 186 -7.77 20.88 -26.06
N LEU A 187 -6.55 20.53 -26.48
CA LEU A 187 -5.57 21.55 -26.82
C LEU A 187 -6.23 22.44 -27.88
N PRO A 188 -6.27 23.77 -27.70
CA PRO A 188 -6.62 24.63 -28.81
C PRO A 188 -5.60 24.38 -29.91
N GLN A 189 -6.08 23.93 -31.08
CA GLN A 189 -5.26 23.86 -32.29
C GLN A 189 -4.63 25.23 -32.49
N ARG A 190 -3.30 25.30 -32.32
CA ARG A 190 -2.52 26.44 -32.79
C ARG A 190 -2.75 26.52 -34.29
N LEU A 191 -3.44 27.58 -34.72
CA LEU A 191 -3.49 28.03 -36.10
C LEU A 191 -2.05 28.26 -36.56
N PHE A 192 -1.52 27.34 -37.37
CA PHE A 192 -0.37 27.62 -38.20
C PHE A 192 -0.85 28.55 -39.31
N ALA A 193 -0.53 29.84 -39.18
CA ALA A 193 -0.53 30.75 -40.31
C ALA A 193 0.68 30.40 -41.18
N SER A 194 0.45 29.76 -42.33
CA SER A 194 1.45 29.70 -43.40
C SER A 194 1.50 31.05 -44.09
N ALA A 195 2.64 31.72 -43.99
CA ALA A 195 3.05 32.75 -44.92
C ALA A 195 3.83 32.06 -46.05
N HIS A 196 3.31 32.12 -47.26
CA HIS A 196 4.03 32.40 -48.51
C HIS A 196 3.05 32.64 -49.65
#